data_AF-A0A7Y0J713-F1
#
_entry.id   AF-A0A7Y0J713-F1
#
_cell.length_a   1.000
_cell.length_b   1.000
_cell.length_c   1.000
_cell.angle_alpha   90.00
_cell.angle_beta   90.00
_cell.angle_gamma   90.00
#
_symmetry.space_group_name_H-M   'P 1'
#
loop_
_entity.id
_entity.type
_entity.pdbx_description
1 polymer ?
#
loop_
_entity_poly.entity_id
_entity_poly.type
_entity_poly.pdbx_seq_one_letter_code
_entity_poly.pdbx_strand_id
1 'polypeptide(L)'
;MIRTCWELGKLPEFAHLKLWKWAHMLGFRGHFSTKSRSYSTTLGALRATRRVWRAEQARTHAGLPESDPTTTLVVGHWDYLGSGYSPGAALLAADVWHRKELQRQFAAEGGC
;
A
#
# COMPACT_ATOMS: atom_id res chain seq x y z
N MET A 1 20.84 7.44 -12.47
CA MET A 1 19.49 7.93 -12.84
C MET A 1 19.17 9.26 -12.16
N ILE A 2 19.01 9.34 -10.83
CA ILE A 2 18.75 10.62 -10.12
C ILE A 2 19.83 11.68 -10.42
N ARG A 3 21.11 11.29 -10.30
CA ARG A 3 22.25 12.17 -10.64
C ARG A 3 22.19 12.68 -12.08
N THR A 4 21.80 11.80 -13.01
CA THR A 4 21.65 12.15 -14.43
C THR A 4 20.57 13.22 -14.63
N CYS A 5 19.45 13.12 -13.92
CA CYS A 5 18.40 14.16 -13.95
C CYS A 5 18.87 15.50 -13.38
N TRP A 6 19.76 15.48 -12.38
CA TRP A 6 20.37 16.70 -11.85
C TRP A 6 21.34 17.34 -12.83
N GLU A 7 22.21 16.56 -13.48
CA GLU A 7 23.15 17.09 -14.47
C GLU A 7 22.42 17.65 -15.69
N LEU A 8 21.45 16.92 -16.25
CA LEU A 8 20.65 17.41 -17.38
C LEU A 8 19.76 18.59 -16.99
N GLY A 9 19.30 18.65 -15.74
CA GLY A 9 18.50 19.77 -15.23
C GLY A 9 19.24 21.10 -15.15
N LYS A 10 20.57 21.12 -15.25
CA LYS A 10 21.39 22.34 -15.33
C LYS A 10 21.47 22.91 -16.74
N LEU A 11 21.10 22.15 -17.76
CA LEU A 11 21.20 22.58 -19.15
C LEU A 11 19.97 23.41 -19.57
N PRO A 12 20.15 24.61 -20.16
CA PRO A 12 19.04 25.49 -20.54
C PRO A 12 18.05 24.83 -21.53
N GLU A 13 18.55 24.00 -22.43
CA GLU A 13 17.75 23.25 -23.42
C GLU A 13 16.69 22.33 -22.79
N PHE A 14 16.96 21.81 -21.58
CA PHE A 14 16.07 20.91 -20.86
C PHE A 14 15.30 21.60 -19.72
N ALA A 15 15.38 22.93 -19.58
CA ALA A 15 14.73 23.67 -18.51
C ALA A 15 13.20 23.42 -18.46
N HIS A 16 12.57 23.28 -19.63
CA HIS A 16 11.14 23.02 -19.77
C HIS A 16 10.70 21.65 -19.20
N LEU A 17 11.60 20.67 -19.13
CA LEU A 17 11.33 19.32 -18.60
C LEU A 17 11.33 19.27 -17.06
N LYS A 18 11.92 20.28 -16.40
CA LYS A 18 12.00 20.39 -14.94
C LYS A 18 12.58 19.14 -14.26
N LEU A 19 13.59 18.52 -14.88
CA LEU A 19 14.18 17.24 -14.44
C LEU A 19 14.68 17.27 -12.99
N TRP A 20 15.23 18.41 -12.56
CA TRP A 20 15.69 18.59 -11.17
C TRP A 20 14.54 18.46 -10.16
N LYS A 21 13.37 19.03 -10.47
CA LYS A 21 12.16 18.96 -9.62
C LYS A 21 11.64 17.53 -9.45
N TRP A 22 11.78 16.71 -10.48
CA TRP A 22 11.25 15.34 -10.52
C TRP A 22 12.34 14.26 -10.42
N ALA A 23 13.54 14.62 -9.98
CA ALA A 23 14.66 13.67 -9.91
C ALA A 23 14.38 12.48 -8.99
N HIS A 24 13.60 12.68 -7.93
CA HIS A 24 13.12 11.61 -7.03
C HIS A 24 12.17 10.63 -7.72
N MET A 25 11.55 11.02 -8.84
CA MET A 25 10.77 10.17 -9.74
C MET A 25 11.54 9.80 -11.02
N LEU A 26 12.88 9.85 -10.96
CA LEU A 26 13.78 9.54 -12.07
C LEU A 26 13.51 10.41 -13.32
N GLY A 27 13.03 11.65 -13.11
CA GLY A 27 12.77 12.65 -14.15
C GLY A 27 11.34 12.64 -14.70
N PHE A 28 10.46 11.74 -14.28
CA PHE A 28 9.10 11.65 -14.77
C PHE A 28 8.13 12.51 -13.93
N ARG A 29 7.35 13.37 -14.59
CA ARG A 29 6.31 14.22 -13.96
C ARG A 29 5.03 13.45 -13.59
N GLY A 30 5.11 12.13 -13.42
CA GLY A 30 3.95 11.24 -13.30
C GLY A 30 4.38 9.78 -13.14
N HIS A 31 3.72 8.87 -13.86
CA HIS A 31 4.04 7.44 -13.75
C HIS A 31 5.46 7.15 -14.29
N PHE A 32 6.37 6.74 -13.40
CA PHE A 32 7.72 6.27 -13.74
C PHE A 32 7.70 4.97 -14.56
N SER A 33 6.65 4.15 -14.38
CA SER A 33 6.45 2.93 -15.15
C SER A 33 5.39 3.11 -16.23
N THR A 34 5.72 2.67 -17.44
CA THR A 34 4.75 2.40 -18.49
C THR A 34 4.40 0.91 -18.44
N LYS A 35 3.11 0.59 -18.65
CA LYS A 35 2.62 -0.79 -18.64
C LYS A 35 2.55 -1.31 -20.07
N SER A 36 3.44 -2.22 -20.44
CA SER A 36 3.30 -2.99 -21.68
C SER A 36 2.42 -4.22 -21.45
N ARG A 37 1.55 -4.56 -22.40
CA ARG A 37 0.74 -5.78 -22.32
C ARG A 37 1.58 -7.04 -22.31
N SER A 38 2.68 -7.05 -23.07
CA SER A 38 3.55 -8.24 -23.24
C SER A 38 4.61 -8.36 -22.15
N TYR A 39 5.04 -7.24 -21.55
CA TYR A 39 6.20 -7.22 -20.64
C TYR A 39 5.87 -6.78 -19.21
N SER A 40 4.67 -6.29 -18.92
CA SER A 40 4.30 -5.85 -17.58
C SER A 40 3.24 -6.73 -16.95
N THR A 41 3.53 -7.24 -15.75
CA THR A 41 2.52 -7.88 -14.90
C THR A 41 1.52 -6.85 -14.37
N THR A 42 0.37 -7.31 -13.87
CA THR A 42 -0.62 -6.42 -13.26
C THR A 42 -0.30 -6.20 -11.78
N LEU A 43 -0.60 -5.00 -11.25
CA LEU A 43 -0.53 -4.77 -9.81
C LEU A 43 -1.45 -5.73 -9.04
N GLY A 44 -2.55 -6.18 -9.65
CA GLY A 44 -3.43 -7.21 -9.08
C GLY A 44 -2.72 -8.55 -8.89
N ALA A 45 -2.00 -9.02 -9.90
CA ALA A 45 -1.19 -10.24 -9.81
C ALA A 45 -0.11 -10.12 -8.72
N LEU A 46 0.63 -9.00 -8.69
CA LEU A 46 1.63 -8.75 -7.65
C LEU A 46 1.03 -8.71 -6.24
N ARG A 47 -0.15 -8.09 -6.07
CA ARG A 47 -0.87 -8.07 -4.79
C ARG A 47 -1.35 -9.47 -4.40
N ALA A 48 -1.81 -10.28 -5.34
CA ALA A 48 -2.22 -11.66 -5.11
C ALA A 48 -1.04 -12.52 -4.65
N THR A 49 0.09 -12.50 -5.37
CA THR A 49 1.32 -13.20 -4.98
C THR A 49 1.78 -12.77 -3.58
N ARG A 50 1.73 -11.46 -3.28
CA ARG A 50 2.07 -10.96 -1.94
C ARG A 50 1.12 -11.47 -0.85
N ARG A 51 -0.18 -11.60 -1.12
CA ARG A 51 -1.14 -12.17 -0.15
C ARG A 51 -0.85 -13.63 0.13
N VAL A 52 -0.60 -14.43 -0.90
CA VAL A 52 -0.23 -15.84 -0.77
C VAL A 52 1.03 -15.98 0.09
N TRP A 53 2.09 -15.25 -0.27
CA TRP A 53 3.34 -15.27 0.50
C TRP A 53 3.14 -14.85 1.97
N ARG A 54 2.35 -13.80 2.23
CA ARG A 54 2.04 -13.37 3.60
C ARG A 54 1.26 -14.43 4.38
N ALA A 55 0.32 -15.13 3.73
CA ALA A 55 -0.44 -16.20 4.36
C ALA A 55 0.47 -17.39 4.70
N GLU A 56 1.37 -17.79 3.81
CA GLU A 56 2.37 -18.83 4.07
C GLU A 56 3.29 -18.45 5.24
N GLN A 57 3.82 -17.23 5.26
CA GLN A 57 4.64 -16.74 6.36
C GLN A 57 3.90 -16.77 7.70
N ALA A 58 2.63 -16.35 7.73
CA ALA A 58 1.81 -16.40 8.94
C ALA A 58 1.60 -17.85 9.43
N ARG A 59 1.43 -18.80 8.51
CA ARG A 59 1.31 -20.23 8.84
C ARG A 59 2.60 -20.78 9.42
N THR A 60 3.75 -20.48 8.81
CA THR A 60 5.07 -20.86 9.32
C THR A 60 5.29 -20.30 10.73
N HIS A 61 4.96 -19.03 10.95
CA HIS A 61 5.06 -18.42 12.28
C HIS A 61 4.13 -19.06 13.32
N ALA A 62 2.96 -19.53 12.91
CA ALA A 62 2.03 -20.25 13.78
C ALA A 62 2.37 -21.74 13.97
N GLY A 63 3.47 -22.23 13.38
CA GLY A 63 3.85 -23.65 13.43
C GLY A 63 2.87 -24.58 12.70
N LEU A 64 2.06 -24.03 11.79
CA LEU A 64 1.09 -24.81 11.03
C LEU A 64 1.80 -25.64 9.95
N PRO A 65 1.33 -26.87 9.66
CA PRO A 65 1.89 -27.68 8.60
C PRO A 65 1.71 -27.02 7.23
N GLU A 66 2.59 -27.42 6.31
CA GLU A 66 2.56 -26.97 4.91
C GLU A 66 1.18 -27.26 4.29
N SER A 67 0.71 -26.33 3.47
CA SER A 67 -0.61 -26.44 2.86
C SER A 67 -0.55 -27.42 1.69
N ASP A 68 -0.88 -28.68 1.95
CA ASP A 68 -1.08 -29.67 0.90
C ASP A 68 -2.41 -29.41 0.15
N PRO A 69 -2.40 -29.11 -1.17
CA PRO A 69 -3.61 -28.84 -1.95
C PRO A 69 -4.54 -30.05 -2.08
N THR A 70 -4.07 -31.27 -1.76
CA THR A 70 -4.90 -32.48 -1.74
C THR A 70 -5.51 -32.77 -0.37
N THR A 71 -5.06 -32.07 0.67
CA THR A 71 -5.58 -32.20 2.04
C THR A 71 -6.73 -31.23 2.26
N THR A 72 -7.92 -31.75 2.59
CA THR A 72 -9.08 -30.93 2.97
C THR A 72 -8.94 -30.53 4.44
N LEU A 73 -8.79 -29.23 4.71
CA LEU A 73 -8.86 -28.71 6.07
C LEU A 73 -10.31 -28.73 6.57
N VAL A 74 -10.61 -29.62 7.52
CA VAL A 74 -11.90 -29.64 8.22
C VAL A 74 -11.79 -28.76 9.47
N VAL A 75 -12.37 -27.55 9.42
CA VAL A 75 -12.52 -26.71 10.60
C VAL A 75 -13.74 -27.17 11.39
N GLY A 76 -13.52 -28.10 12.33
CA GLY A 76 -14.59 -28.72 13.12
C GLY A 76 -15.04 -27.92 14.34
N HIS A 77 -14.31 -26.87 14.71
CA HIS A 77 -14.65 -26.07 15.88
C HIS A 77 -14.39 -24.59 15.62
N TRP A 78 -15.38 -23.78 15.97
CA TRP A 78 -15.30 -22.33 15.92
C TRP A 78 -15.58 -21.82 17.32
N ASP A 79 -14.56 -21.21 17.91
CA ASP A 79 -14.70 -20.48 19.16
C ASP A 79 -15.10 -19.04 18.88
N TYR A 80 -16.13 -18.58 19.58
CA TYR A 80 -16.50 -17.18 19.53
C TYR A 80 -15.45 -16.35 20.28
N LEU A 81 -14.60 -15.65 19.53
CA LEU A 81 -13.56 -14.77 20.09
C LEU A 81 -14.07 -13.39 20.51
N GLY A 82 -15.31 -13.04 20.17
CA GLY A 82 -15.92 -11.75 20.47
C GLY A 82 -16.39 -10.98 19.23
N SER A 83 -17.14 -9.91 19.48
CA SER A 83 -17.63 -8.99 18.45
C SER A 83 -17.44 -7.55 18.91
N GLY A 84 -17.17 -6.65 17.97
CA GLY A 84 -16.92 -5.24 18.28
C GLY A 84 -15.49 -5.00 18.76
N TYR A 85 -15.26 -3.78 19.28
CA TYR A 85 -13.96 -3.40 19.79
C TYR A 85 -13.76 -3.93 21.22
N SER A 86 -12.55 -4.36 21.55
CA SER A 86 -12.15 -4.48 22.96
C SER A 86 -12.28 -3.11 23.66
N PRO A 87 -12.39 -3.05 25.00
CA PRO A 87 -12.50 -1.77 25.71
C PRO A 87 -11.40 -0.75 25.32
N GLY A 88 -10.15 -1.21 25.15
CA GLY A 88 -9.06 -0.36 24.69
C GLY A 88 -9.16 0.04 23.22
N ALA A 89 -9.56 -0.90 22.35
CA ALA A 89 -9.76 -0.61 20.93
C ALA A 89 -10.95 0.35 20.69
N ALA A 90 -11.95 0.37 21.57
CA ALA A 90 -13.09 1.27 21.49
C ALA A 90 -12.66 2.73 21.68
N LEU A 91 -11.73 2.99 22.61
CA LEU A 91 -11.14 4.32 22.82
C LEU A 91 -10.36 4.79 21.58
N LEU A 92 -9.56 3.90 20.98
CA LEU A 92 -8.82 4.20 19.75
C LEU A 92 -9.77 4.49 18.57
N ALA A 93 -10.83 3.70 18.43
CA ALA A 93 -11.83 3.91 17.40
C ALA A 93 -12.51 5.27 17.60
N ALA A 94 -12.90 5.62 18.84
CA ALA A 94 -13.52 6.91 19.16
C ALA A 94 -12.60 8.10 18.80
N ASP A 95 -11.30 8.03 19.10
CA ASP A 95 -10.33 9.07 18.72
C ASP A 95 -10.22 9.21 17.20
N VAL A 96 -10.13 8.10 16.47
CA VAL A 96 -10.10 8.12 14.99
C VAL A 96 -11.37 8.73 14.40
N TRP A 97 -12.54 8.41 14.96
CA TRP A 97 -13.81 8.99 14.54
C TRP A 97 -13.85 10.49 14.82
N HIS A 98 -13.43 10.91 16.01
CA HIS A 98 -13.39 12.32 16.40
C HIS A 98 -12.49 13.14 15.46
N ARG A 99 -11.28 12.64 15.16
CA ARG A 99 -10.35 13.30 14.23
C ARG A 99 -10.92 13.43 12.81
N LYS A 100 -11.60 12.39 12.32
CA LYS A 100 -12.28 12.45 11.00
C LYS A 100 -13.38 13.50 10.98
N GLU A 101 -14.13 13.62 12.06
CA GLU A 101 -15.22 14.59 12.13
C GLU A 101 -14.68 16.02 12.18
N LEU A 102 -13.66 16.28 13.00
CA LEU A 102 -12.95 17.55 12.99
C LEU A 102 -12.42 17.90 11.60
N GLN A 103 -11.78 16.94 10.90
CA GLN A 103 -11.28 17.17 9.55
C GLN A 103 -12.39 17.55 8.55
N ARG A 104 -13.59 16.95 8.69
CA ARG A 104 -14.75 17.32 7.87
C ARG A 104 -15.26 18.72 8.20
N GLN A 105 -15.30 19.08 9.48
CA GLN A 105 -15.71 20.41 9.92
C GLN A 105 -14.75 21.48 9.41
N PHE A 106 -13.43 21.29 9.56
CA PHE A 106 -12.42 22.19 9.00
C PHE A 106 -12.53 22.32 7.46
N ALA A 107 -12.82 21.23 6.76
CA ALA A 107 -13.04 21.28 5.31
C ALA A 107 -14.34 22.01 4.94
N ALA A 108 -15.40 21.89 5.74
CA ALA A 108 -16.69 22.55 5.52
C ALA A 108 -16.64 24.05 5.85
N GLU A 109 -15.86 24.45 6.84
CA GLU A 109 -15.67 25.85 7.26
C GLU A 109 -14.77 26.65 6.30
N GLY A 110 -14.30 26.05 5.20
CA GLY A 110 -13.56 26.75 4.15
C GLY A 110 -12.18 27.19 4.62
N GLY A 111 -11.38 26.23 5.09
CA GLY A 111 -10.02 26.44 5.60
C GLY A 111 -9.25 27.58 4.91
N CYS A 112 -8.81 28.53 5.74
CA CYS A 112 -7.92 29.63 5.37
C CYS A 112 -6.58 29.09 4.85
#